data_AF-A0A6A5R965-F1
#
_entry.id   AF-A0A6A5R965-F1
#
_cell.length_a   1.000
_cell.length_b   1.000
_cell.length_c   1.000
_cell.angle_alpha   90.00
_cell.angle_beta   90.00
_cell.angle_gamma   90.00
#
_symmetry.space_group_name_H-M   'P 1'
#
loop_
_entity.id
_entity.type
_entity.pdbx_description
1 polymer ?
#
loop_
_entity_poly.entity_id
_entity_poly.type
_entity_poly.pdbx_seq_one_letter_code
_entity_poly.pdbx_strand_id
1 'polypeptide(L)'
;VTRFLYCYPDNLLTAWSAPMEKQRHNAALYNSFCSYFNLLHSTIKQHSIQPENTYNIDEKGFMIRVISKGVRIFNKQLFRL
;
A
#
# COMPACT_ATOMS: atom_id res chain seq x y z
N VAL A 1 -14.09 7.55 8.23
CA VAL A 1 -13.02 7.28 9.23
C VAL A 1 -13.36 7.87 10.60
N THR A 2 -13.75 9.15 10.68
CA THR A 2 -14.08 9.86 11.93
C THR A 2 -15.10 9.14 12.82
N ARG A 3 -16.23 8.67 12.27
CA ARG A 3 -17.26 7.95 13.05
C ARG A 3 -16.74 6.66 13.69
N PHE A 4 -15.86 5.92 13.00
CA PHE A 4 -15.29 4.67 13.51
C PHE A 4 -14.27 4.91 14.63
N LEU A 5 -13.47 5.97 14.53
CA LEU A 5 -12.57 6.38 15.61
C LEU A 5 -13.35 6.84 16.85
N TYR A 6 -14.47 7.54 16.64
CA TYR A 6 -15.34 7.99 17.71
C TYR A 6 -15.96 6.84 18.50
N CYS A 7 -16.23 5.70 17.85
CA CYS A 7 -16.73 4.50 18.52
C CYS A 7 -15.67 3.79 19.39
N TYR A 8 -14.38 4.01 19.15
CA TYR A 8 -13.29 3.31 19.84
C TYR A 8 -12.17 4.28 20.26
N PRO A 9 -12.48 5.32 21.06
CA PRO A 9 -11.56 6.40 21.36
C PRO A 9 -10.35 5.93 22.18
N ASP A 10 -10.49 4.89 23.01
CA ASP A 10 -9.42 4.40 23.89
C ASP A 10 -8.58 3.29 23.26
N ASN A 11 -9.04 2.69 22.16
CA ASN A 11 -8.39 1.54 21.54
C ASN A 11 -7.70 1.89 20.22
N LEU A 12 -8.16 2.91 19.51
CA LEU A 12 -7.69 3.22 18.16
C LEU A 12 -7.04 4.60 18.08
N LEU A 13 -5.93 4.70 17.34
CA LEU A 13 -5.34 5.96 16.92
C LEU A 13 -5.29 6.06 15.39
N THR A 14 -5.16 7.27 14.90
CA THR A 14 -4.73 7.50 13.52
C THR A 14 -3.32 8.02 13.49
N ALA A 15 -2.49 7.43 12.64
CA ALA A 15 -1.19 7.99 12.32
C ALA A 15 -1.06 8.14 10.80
N TRP A 16 -0.38 9.20 10.40
CA TRP A 16 0.02 9.40 9.01
C TRP A 16 1.15 8.43 8.70
N SER A 17 0.93 7.51 7.76
CA SER A 17 2.03 6.68 7.28
C SER A 17 2.93 7.54 6.40
N ALA A 18 4.26 7.45 6.61
CA ALA A 18 5.21 7.92 5.62
C ALA A 18 4.91 7.25 4.26
N PRO A 19 5.28 7.88 3.13
CA PRO A 19 5.15 7.24 1.83
C PRO A 19 5.78 5.85 1.91
N MET A 20 4.98 4.79 1.74
CA MET A 20 5.44 3.41 1.87
C MET A 20 6.68 3.15 1.01
N GLU A 21 6.76 3.85 -0.11
CA GLU A 21 7.84 3.71 -1.08
C GLU A 21 9.18 4.22 -0.56
N LYS A 22 9.25 5.21 0.36
CA LYS A 22 10.53 5.64 0.94
C LYS A 22 11.12 4.55 1.84
N GLN A 23 10.28 3.91 2.64
CA GLN A 23 10.71 2.80 3.51
C GLN A 23 10.98 1.54 2.69
N ARG A 24 10.18 1.25 1.66
CA ARG A 24 10.46 0.17 0.71
C ARG A 24 11.74 0.42 -0.07
N HIS A 25 11.97 1.60 -0.62
CA HIS A 25 13.20 1.93 -1.34
C HIS A 25 14.45 1.67 -0.49
N ASN A 26 14.41 2.04 0.79
CA ASN A 26 15.50 1.75 1.72
C ASN A 26 15.62 0.27 2.09
N ALA A 27 14.54 -0.51 2.02
CA ALA A 27 14.49 -1.93 2.38
C ALA A 27 14.50 -2.87 1.17
N ALA A 28 14.43 -2.35 -0.05
CA ALA A 28 14.21 -3.12 -1.26
C ALA A 28 15.56 -3.42 -1.91
N LEU A 29 15.89 -4.71 -1.87
CA LEU A 29 16.96 -5.27 -2.69
C LEU A 29 16.44 -5.40 -4.13
N TYR A 30 17.33 -5.24 -5.10
CA TYR A 30 17.03 -5.47 -6.52
C TYR A 30 16.27 -6.78 -6.76
N ASN A 31 16.68 -7.85 -6.07
CA ASN A 31 16.06 -9.16 -6.15
C ASN A 31 14.57 -9.17 -5.74
N SER A 32 14.18 -8.34 -4.77
CA SER A 32 12.78 -8.22 -4.34
C SER A 32 11.92 -7.56 -5.41
N PHE A 33 12.45 -6.55 -6.11
CA PHE A 33 11.77 -5.94 -7.25
C PHE A 33 11.61 -6.93 -8.40
N CYS A 34 12.69 -7.63 -8.77
CA CYS A 34 12.62 -8.66 -9.81
C CYS A 34 11.60 -9.75 -9.46
N SER A 35 11.59 -10.22 -8.22
CA SER A 35 10.63 -11.24 -7.76
C SER A 35 9.19 -10.74 -7.82
N TYR A 36 8.94 -9.49 -7.43
CA TYR A 36 7.62 -8.87 -7.51
C TYR A 36 7.12 -8.78 -8.95
N PHE A 37 7.94 -8.26 -9.88
CA PHE A 37 7.55 -8.13 -11.28
C PHE A 37 7.38 -9.49 -11.96
N ASN A 38 8.23 -10.47 -11.66
CA ASN A 38 8.07 -11.83 -12.17
C ASN A 38 6.73 -12.44 -11.76
N LEU A 39 6.34 -12.29 -10.48
CA LEU A 39 5.04 -12.74 -9.98
C LEU A 39 3.88 -11.97 -10.61
N LEU A 40 4.01 -10.66 -10.77
CA LEU A 40 3.00 -9.82 -11.41
C LEU A 40 2.74 -10.29 -12.86
N HIS A 41 3.81 -10.45 -13.65
CA HIS A 41 3.71 -10.89 -15.04
C HIS A 41 3.16 -12.31 -15.16
N SER A 42 3.57 -13.23 -14.29
CA SER A 42 3.02 -14.60 -14.30
C SER A 42 1.52 -14.60 -14.00
N THR A 43 1.08 -13.79 -13.04
CA THR A 43 -0.33 -13.64 -12.67
C THR A 43 -1.16 -13.03 -13.81
N ILE A 44 -0.67 -11.97 -14.45
CA ILE A 44 -1.33 -11.34 -15.61
C ILE A 44 -1.53 -12.37 -16.73
N LYS A 45 -0.48 -13.15 -17.02
CA LYS A 45 -0.53 -14.20 -18.05
C LYS A 45 -1.50 -15.31 -17.67
N GLN A 46 -1.44 -15.78 -16.42
CA GLN A 46 -2.29 -16.87 -15.91
C GLN A 46 -3.79 -16.51 -15.99
N HIS A 47 -4.13 -15.26 -15.71
CA HIS A 47 -5.52 -14.81 -15.68
C HIS A 47 -5.96 -14.10 -16.97
N SER A 48 -5.12 -14.10 -18.02
CA SER A 48 -5.38 -13.41 -19.29
C SER A 48 -5.87 -11.97 -19.10
N ILE A 49 -5.26 -11.26 -18.14
CA ILE A 49 -5.63 -9.88 -17.82
C ILE A 49 -5.21 -9.00 -18.99
N GLN A 50 -6.18 -8.40 -19.66
CA GLN A 50 -5.92 -7.46 -20.75
C GLN A 50 -5.52 -6.08 -20.20
N PRO A 51 -4.74 -5.28 -20.94
CA PRO A 51 -4.31 -3.95 -20.50
C PRO A 51 -5.47 -3.05 -20.04
N GLU A 52 -6.59 -3.09 -20.77
CA GLU A 52 -7.85 -2.41 -20.46
C GLU A 52 -8.48 -2.81 -19.12
N ASN A 53 -8.19 -4.01 -18.61
CA ASN A 53 -8.63 -4.49 -17.29
C ASN A 53 -7.72 -3.98 -16.15
N THR A 54 -6.57 -3.40 -16.48
CA THR A 54 -5.58 -2.84 -15.54
C THR A 54 -5.81 -1.36 -15.29
N TYR A 55 -7.08 -0.94 -15.30
CA TYR A 55 -7.45 0.46 -15.14
C TYR A 55 -6.85 1.04 -13.86
N ASN A 56 -6.16 2.17 -14.00
CA ASN A 56 -5.59 2.94 -12.90
C ASN A 56 -4.34 2.33 -12.24
N ILE A 57 -3.72 1.26 -12.75
CA ILE A 57 -2.41 0.80 -12.23
C ILE A 57 -1.25 1.35 -13.05
N ASP A 58 -1.41 1.42 -14.37
CA ASP A 58 -0.40 1.83 -15.34
C ASP A 58 -0.30 3.35 -15.53
N GLU A 59 -1.43 4.09 -15.47
CA GLU A 59 -1.43 5.53 -15.74
C GLU A 59 -1.23 6.40 -14.50
N LYS A 60 -2.06 6.22 -13.45
CA LYS A 60 -2.13 7.18 -12.33
C LYS A 60 -2.12 6.56 -10.95
N GLY A 61 -2.79 5.43 -10.72
CA GLY A 61 -2.93 4.87 -9.38
C GLY A 61 -1.64 4.32 -8.79
N PHE A 62 -0.65 3.90 -9.60
CA PHE A 62 0.70 3.62 -9.07
C PHE A 62 1.33 4.88 -8.49
N MET A 63 1.34 5.98 -9.25
CA MET A 63 1.91 7.25 -8.82
C MET A 63 1.16 7.82 -7.60
N ILE A 64 -0.18 7.74 -7.60
CA ILE A 64 -1.00 8.13 -6.46
C ILE A 64 -0.64 7.27 -5.25
N ARG A 65 -0.49 5.95 -5.39
CA ARG A 65 -0.09 5.05 -4.29
C ARG A 65 1.33 5.32 -3.76
N VAL A 66 2.25 5.76 -4.63
CA VAL A 66 3.64 6.10 -4.28
C VAL A 66 3.73 7.45 -3.57
N ILE A 67 3.01 8.45 -4.07
CA ILE A 67 3.09 9.85 -3.59
C ILE A 67 2.12 10.10 -2.41
N SER A 68 0.98 9.42 -2.37
CA SER A 68 -0.04 9.69 -1.34
C SER A 68 0.42 9.24 0.04
N LYS A 69 0.39 10.18 0.98
CA LYS A 69 0.43 9.88 2.42
C LYS A 69 -0.97 9.44 2.83
N GLY A 70 -1.10 8.21 3.31
CA GLY A 70 -2.35 7.67 3.83
C GLY A 70 -2.49 7.90 5.34
N VAL A 71 -3.70 8.25 5.79
CA VAL A 71 -4.07 8.09 7.20
C VAL A 71 -4.37 6.62 7.43
N ARG A 72 -3.66 5.99 8.37
CA ARG A 72 -3.94 4.61 8.79
C ARG A 72 -4.44 4.60 10.23
N ILE A 73 -5.30 3.63 10.51
CA ILE A 73 -5.83 3.39 11.85
C ILE A 73 -5.00 2.27 12.48
N PHE A 74 -4.52 2.51 13.69
CA PHE A 74 -3.74 1.56 14.45
C PHE A 74 -4.37 1.31 15.80
N ASN A 75 -4.16 0.11 16.35
CA ASN A 75 -4.51 -0.19 17.72
C ASN A 75 -3.48 0.49 18.66
N LYS A 76 -3.96 1.27 19.64
CA LYS A 76 -3.11 2.02 20.58
C LYS A 76 -2.19 1.14 21.42
N GLN A 77 -2.62 -0.07 21.76
CA GLN A 77 -1.81 -1.00 22.56
C GLN A 77 -0.70 -1.61 21.72
N LEU A 78 -0.99 -1.98 20.46
CA LEU A 78 -0.02 -2.60 19.55
C LEU A 78 0.93 -1.62 18.88
N PHE A 79 0.54 -0.35 18.76
CA PHE A 79 1.33 0.68 18.05
C PHE A 79 2.24 1.51 18.97
N ARG A 80 2.33 1.17 20.26
CA ARG A 80 3.32 1.79 21.15
C ARG A 80 4.74 1.40 20.69
N LEU A 81 5.51 2.41 20.26
CA LEU A 81 6.98 2.38 20.21
C LEU A 81 7.55 2.25 21.63
#